data_AF-A0ABD5WLK9-F1
#
_entry.id   AF-A0ABD5WLK9-F1
#
_cell.length_a   1.000
_cell.length_b   1.000
_cell.length_c   1.000
_cell.angle_alpha   90.00
_cell.angle_beta   90.00
_cell.angle_gamma   90.00
#
_symmetry.space_group_name_H-M   'P 1'
#
loop_
_entity.id
_entity.type
_entity.pdbx_description
1 polymer ?
#
loop_
_entity_poly.entity_id
_entity_poly.type
_entity_poly.pdbx_seq_one_letter_code
_entity_poly.pdbx_strand_id
1 'polypeptide(L)'
;MDHDRLGELYGRDDYYWGTEPNDLAETALGHLADPEEAVVADVGAGEGRDAVFFAERGATVYAIDPIAEGLEKAERLAADRDVEVRTRVGDVNDLELPETVDLFYSIGTVQYLQPENRAAQFDHFHEATRPGASTPSSRSWTIPRFRRRRTGATTNTSTSRANSGATTTTGTCWTSRRSSSTTTPAANPTGTPPKS
;
A
#
# COMPACT_ATOMS: atom_id res chain seq x y z
N MET A 1 8.75 8.43 -4.83
CA MET A 1 7.99 8.98 -5.98
C MET A 1 8.56 10.37 -6.23
N ASP A 2 8.39 10.96 -7.41
CA ASP A 2 8.75 12.38 -7.55
C ASP A 2 7.60 13.21 -6.98
N HIS A 3 7.67 13.50 -5.68
CA HIS A 3 6.60 14.16 -4.92
C HIS A 3 6.25 15.53 -5.52
N ASP A 4 7.26 16.21 -6.07
CA ASP A 4 7.13 17.52 -6.72
C ASP A 4 6.18 17.46 -7.92
N ARG A 5 6.26 16.39 -8.72
CA ARG A 5 5.40 16.21 -9.90
C ARG A 5 3.94 15.91 -9.54
N LEU A 6 3.67 15.33 -8.37
CA LEU A 6 2.30 15.08 -7.89
C LEU A 6 1.69 16.35 -7.30
N GLY A 7 2.48 17.14 -6.57
CA GLY A 7 2.05 18.46 -6.10
C GLY A 7 1.55 19.33 -7.24
N GLU A 8 2.25 19.35 -8.38
CA GLU A 8 1.80 20.09 -9.58
C GLU A 8 0.46 19.59 -10.17
N LEU A 9 0.17 18.29 -10.07
CA LEU A 9 -1.09 17.71 -10.56
C LEU A 9 -2.25 17.99 -9.59
N TYR A 10 -1.99 17.89 -8.28
CA TYR A 10 -2.96 18.25 -7.26
C TYR A 10 -3.16 19.76 -7.13
N GLY A 11 -2.26 20.60 -7.61
CA GLY A 11 -2.45 22.06 -7.63
C GLY A 11 -3.56 22.57 -8.58
N ARG A 12 -4.21 21.70 -9.35
CA ARG A 12 -5.32 22.06 -10.26
C ARG A 12 -6.68 21.93 -9.55
N ASP A 13 -7.67 22.73 -9.94
CA ASP A 13 -8.99 22.70 -9.30
C ASP A 13 -9.75 21.37 -9.50
N ASP A 14 -9.52 20.70 -10.63
CA ASP A 14 -10.16 19.42 -10.96
C ASP A 14 -9.58 18.23 -10.16
N TYR A 15 -10.41 17.23 -9.87
CA TYR A 15 -9.98 15.95 -9.27
C TYR A 15 -9.33 15.07 -10.33
N TYR A 16 -8.04 14.79 -10.18
CA TYR A 16 -7.26 13.97 -11.11
C TYR A 16 -7.74 12.51 -11.14
N TRP A 17 -8.11 11.95 -9.97
CA TRP A 17 -8.57 10.55 -9.86
C TRP A 17 -10.09 10.38 -9.90
N GLY A 18 -10.83 11.48 -10.09
CA GLY A 18 -12.28 11.54 -9.94
C GLY A 18 -12.72 11.43 -8.48
N THR A 19 -14.04 11.43 -8.27
CA THR A 19 -14.65 11.49 -6.93
C THR A 19 -15.33 10.19 -6.52
N GLU A 20 -15.55 9.26 -7.46
CA GLU A 20 -16.15 7.96 -7.15
C GLU A 20 -15.13 7.01 -6.50
N PRO A 21 -15.56 6.17 -5.54
CA PRO A 21 -14.68 5.22 -4.88
C PRO A 21 -14.18 4.14 -5.84
N ASN A 22 -13.07 3.52 -5.47
CA ASN A 22 -12.58 2.31 -6.11
C ASN A 22 -13.38 1.08 -5.67
N ASP A 23 -13.57 0.10 -6.56
CA ASP A 23 -14.16 -1.21 -6.23
C ASP A 23 -13.50 -1.88 -4.99
N LEU A 24 -12.21 -1.63 -4.78
CA LEU A 24 -11.49 -2.14 -3.61
C LEU A 24 -12.00 -1.51 -2.31
N ALA A 25 -12.37 -0.23 -2.32
CA ALA A 25 -12.92 0.47 -1.15
C ALA A 25 -14.27 -0.13 -0.74
N GLU A 26 -15.15 -0.41 -1.72
CA GLU A 26 -16.41 -1.10 -1.48
C GLU A 26 -16.18 -2.51 -0.89
N THR A 27 -15.23 -3.24 -1.46
CA THR A 27 -14.87 -4.58 -0.96
C THR A 27 -14.33 -4.51 0.47
N ALA A 28 -13.47 -3.52 0.75
CA ALA A 28 -12.87 -3.32 2.06
C ALA A 28 -13.91 -2.95 3.14
N LEU A 29 -14.90 -2.12 2.79
CA LEU A 29 -16.01 -1.78 3.66
C LEU A 29 -16.79 -3.04 4.09
N GLY A 30 -16.97 -4.02 3.20
CA GLY A 30 -17.62 -5.29 3.49
C GLY A 30 -16.89 -6.18 4.52
N HIS A 31 -15.66 -5.83 4.90
CA HIS A 31 -14.91 -6.50 5.96
C HIS A 31 -15.09 -5.86 7.33
N LEU A 32 -15.72 -4.70 7.42
CA LEU A 32 -16.08 -4.06 8.68
C LEU A 32 -17.36 -4.69 9.24
N ALA A 33 -17.35 -4.98 10.55
CA ALA A 33 -18.54 -5.50 11.22
C ALA A 33 -19.62 -4.42 11.36
N ASP A 34 -19.20 -3.20 11.70
CA ASP A 34 -20.03 -2.01 11.78
C ASP A 34 -19.26 -0.80 11.24
N PRO A 35 -19.56 -0.33 10.02
CA PRO A 35 -18.91 0.84 9.45
C PRO A 35 -19.11 2.13 10.24
N GLU A 36 -20.22 2.30 10.96
CA GLU A 36 -20.54 3.56 11.66
C GLU A 36 -19.70 3.75 12.94
N GLU A 37 -19.19 2.65 13.51
CA GLU A 37 -18.30 2.66 14.68
C GLU A 37 -16.83 2.41 14.31
N ALA A 38 -16.53 2.20 13.03
CA ALA A 38 -15.20 1.82 12.57
C ALA A 38 -14.25 3.03 12.50
N VAL A 39 -12.99 2.79 12.87
CA VAL A 39 -11.88 3.71 12.57
C VAL A 39 -11.10 3.19 11.36
N VAL A 40 -10.95 4.01 10.32
CA VAL A 40 -10.28 3.66 9.06
C VAL A 40 -9.07 4.54 8.84
N ALA A 41 -7.93 3.95 8.49
CA ALA A 41 -6.77 4.69 7.96
C ALA A 41 -6.65 4.44 6.45
N ASP A 42 -6.86 5.47 5.65
CA ASP A 42 -6.59 5.48 4.21
C ASP A 42 -5.18 6.04 3.96
N VAL A 43 -4.22 5.15 3.70
CA VAL A 43 -2.81 5.49 3.49
C VAL A 43 -2.51 5.61 2.00
N GLY A 44 -2.15 6.83 1.61
CA GLY A 44 -2.08 7.26 0.23
C GLY A 44 -3.41 7.79 -0.30
N ALA A 45 -4.16 8.51 0.54
CA ALA A 45 -5.51 8.96 0.25
C ALA A 45 -5.58 9.91 -0.97
N GLY A 46 -4.47 10.58 -1.32
CA GLY A 46 -4.42 11.57 -2.38
C GLY A 46 -5.51 12.62 -2.23
N GLU A 47 -6.40 12.71 -3.22
CA GLU A 47 -7.52 13.66 -3.25
C GLU A 47 -8.78 13.18 -2.50
N GLY A 48 -8.71 12.03 -1.82
CA GLY A 48 -9.67 11.61 -0.81
C GLY A 48 -10.92 10.87 -1.30
N ARG A 49 -11.01 10.44 -2.56
CA ARG A 49 -12.23 9.77 -3.07
C ARG A 49 -12.66 8.55 -2.25
N ASP A 50 -11.69 7.75 -1.79
CA ASP A 50 -11.91 6.51 -1.05
C ASP A 50 -12.09 6.83 0.45
N ALA A 51 -11.27 7.72 1.02
CA ALA A 51 -11.44 8.27 2.36
C ALA A 51 -12.84 8.88 2.60
N VAL A 52 -13.31 9.73 1.70
CA VAL A 52 -14.64 10.36 1.79
C VAL A 52 -15.73 9.30 1.68
N PHE A 53 -15.58 8.32 0.80
CA PHE A 53 -16.52 7.21 0.71
C PHE A 53 -16.66 6.45 2.04
N PHE A 54 -15.56 6.17 2.75
CA PHE A 54 -15.65 5.54 4.07
C PHE A 54 -16.36 6.45 5.09
N ALA A 55 -16.10 7.76 5.07
CA ALA A 55 -16.75 8.72 5.95
C ALA A 55 -18.26 8.84 5.67
N GLU A 56 -18.69 8.77 4.40
CA GLU A 56 -20.11 8.70 4.02
C GLU A 56 -20.84 7.47 4.57
N ARG A 57 -20.10 6.45 5.01
CA ARG A 57 -20.63 5.25 5.66
C ARG A 57 -20.60 5.32 7.19
N GLY A 58 -20.28 6.50 7.74
CA GLY A 58 -20.24 6.77 9.17
C GLY A 58 -18.90 6.48 9.84
N ALA A 59 -17.90 5.98 9.10
CA ALA A 59 -16.61 5.66 9.68
C ALA A 59 -15.84 6.92 10.10
N THR A 60 -15.06 6.81 11.18
CA THR A 60 -14.04 7.82 11.50
C THR A 60 -12.81 7.57 10.63
N VAL A 61 -12.51 8.50 9.71
CA VAL A 61 -11.47 8.29 8.70
C VAL A 61 -10.25 9.18 8.93
N TYR A 62 -9.07 8.57 8.91
CA TYR A 62 -7.79 9.24 8.77
C TYR A 62 -7.30 9.13 7.33
N ALA A 63 -7.29 10.27 6.62
CA ALA A 63 -6.73 10.39 5.27
C ALA A 63 -5.26 10.80 5.36
N ILE A 64 -4.35 9.92 4.95
CA ILE A 64 -2.91 10.11 5.10
C ILE A 64 -2.25 10.13 3.73
N ASP A 65 -1.51 11.19 3.41
CA ASP A 65 -0.77 11.29 2.15
C ASP A 65 0.46 12.20 2.32
N PRO A 66 1.59 11.97 1.63
CA PRO A 66 2.73 12.88 1.70
C PRO A 66 2.47 14.26 1.05
N ILE A 67 1.45 14.40 0.21
CA ILE A 67 1.16 15.64 -0.53
C ILE A 67 -0.01 16.40 0.11
N ALA A 68 0.28 17.53 0.76
CA ALA A 68 -0.70 18.32 1.50
C ALA A 68 -1.82 18.86 0.59
N GLU A 69 -1.50 19.27 -0.63
CA GLU A 69 -2.47 19.81 -1.60
C GLU A 69 -3.53 18.77 -1.98
N GLY A 70 -3.17 17.48 -2.01
CA GLY A 70 -4.12 16.39 -2.21
C GLY A 70 -5.10 16.30 -1.04
N LEU A 71 -4.58 16.35 0.20
CA LEU A 71 -5.38 16.33 1.42
C LEU A 71 -6.31 17.54 1.54
N GLU A 72 -5.86 18.73 1.12
CA GLU A 72 -6.75 19.90 1.03
C GLU A 72 -7.93 19.64 0.08
N LYS A 73 -7.73 18.91 -1.03
CA LYS A 73 -8.85 18.48 -1.87
C LYS A 73 -9.73 17.45 -1.19
N ALA A 74 -9.15 16.52 -0.44
CA ALA A 74 -9.91 15.53 0.32
C ALA A 74 -10.86 16.21 1.31
N GLU A 75 -10.40 17.26 2.01
CA GLU A 75 -11.23 18.06 2.90
C GLU A 75 -12.35 18.80 2.16
N ARG A 76 -12.05 19.38 0.99
CA ARG A 76 -13.09 20.00 0.15
C ARG A 76 -14.13 18.99 -0.31
N LEU A 77 -13.70 17.82 -0.78
CA LEU A 77 -14.60 16.75 -1.21
C LEU A 77 -15.48 16.27 -0.05
N ALA A 78 -14.90 16.13 1.15
CA ALA A 78 -15.63 15.77 2.35
C ALA A 78 -16.71 16.82 2.68
N ALA A 79 -16.32 18.10 2.66
CA ALA A 79 -17.24 19.21 2.89
C ALA A 79 -18.37 19.27 1.84
N ASP A 80 -18.05 19.04 0.57
CA ASP A 80 -19.05 18.97 -0.52
C ASP A 80 -20.05 17.82 -0.36
N ARG A 81 -19.70 16.80 0.44
CA ARG A 81 -20.53 15.62 0.75
C ARG A 81 -21.09 15.60 2.17
N ASP A 82 -20.98 16.72 2.90
CA ASP A 82 -21.45 16.86 4.27
C ASP A 82 -20.86 15.82 5.25
N VAL A 83 -19.59 15.43 5.06
CA VAL A 83 -18.84 14.51 5.93
C VAL A 83 -17.49 15.12 6.34
N GLU A 84 -16.83 14.50 7.33
CA GLU A 84 -15.52 14.92 7.81
C GLU A 84 -14.48 13.81 7.58
N VAL A 85 -13.28 14.19 7.15
CA VAL A 85 -12.09 13.33 7.14
C VAL A 85 -10.97 14.00 7.92
N ARG A 86 -10.24 13.23 8.72
CA ARG A 86 -9.09 13.72 9.48
C ARG A 86 -7.84 13.59 8.62
N THR A 87 -7.33 14.69 8.10
CA THR A 87 -6.13 14.67 7.25
C THR A 87 -4.84 14.64 8.06
N ARG A 88 -3.82 13.96 7.54
CA ARG A 88 -2.47 13.96 8.11
C ARG A 88 -1.44 13.79 7.01
N VAL A 89 -0.48 14.71 6.95
CA VAL A 89 0.69 14.53 6.07
C VAL A 89 1.58 13.42 6.65
N GLY A 90 1.92 12.42 5.83
CA GLY A 90 2.79 11.31 6.26
C GLY A 90 3.28 10.43 5.10
N ASP A 91 4.51 9.92 5.23
CA ASP A 91 5.10 8.96 4.28
C ASP A 91 4.93 7.53 4.82
N VAL A 92 4.45 6.62 3.97
CA VAL A 92 4.26 5.20 4.33
C VAL A 92 5.54 4.52 4.83
N ASN A 93 6.72 5.06 4.54
CA ASN A 93 8.01 4.51 4.97
C ASN A 93 8.32 4.73 6.45
N ASP A 94 7.75 5.76 7.08
CA ASP A 94 7.94 6.10 8.50
C ASP A 94 6.61 6.43 9.22
N LEU A 95 5.49 5.96 8.65
CA LEU A 95 4.16 6.28 9.15
C LEU A 95 3.83 5.59 10.47
N GLU A 96 3.52 6.39 11.48
CA GLU A 96 2.81 5.95 12.69
C GLU A 96 1.31 6.25 12.54
N LEU A 97 0.47 5.24 12.81
CA LEU A 97 -0.98 5.43 12.80
C LEU A 97 -1.38 6.20 14.07
N PRO A 98 -2.36 7.12 13.98
CA PRO A 98 -2.72 7.98 15.10
C PRO A 98 -3.35 7.22 16.27
N GLU A 99 -4.00 6.10 15.99
CA GLU A 99 -4.61 5.20 16.96
C GLU A 99 -4.75 3.80 16.36
N THR A 100 -5.26 2.85 17.15
CA THR A 100 -5.64 1.53 16.64
C THR A 100 -6.85 1.65 15.71
N VAL A 101 -6.75 1.07 14.52
CA VAL A 101 -7.79 1.15 13.48
C VAL A 101 -8.50 -0.19 13.27
N ASP A 102 -9.73 -0.14 12.77
CA ASP A 102 -10.51 -1.30 12.34
C ASP A 102 -10.25 -1.67 10.87
N LEU A 103 -9.70 -0.74 10.09
CA LEU A 103 -9.29 -0.99 8.71
C LEU A 103 -8.06 -0.15 8.36
N PHE A 104 -6.98 -0.82 7.99
CA PHE A 104 -5.90 -0.22 7.21
C PHE A 104 -6.23 -0.41 5.73
N TYR A 105 -6.47 0.69 5.02
CA TYR A 105 -6.73 0.72 3.60
C TYR A 105 -5.58 1.43 2.87
N SER A 106 -5.15 0.88 1.74
CA SER A 106 -4.21 1.56 0.86
C SER A 106 -4.35 1.05 -0.56
N ILE A 107 -4.55 1.98 -1.48
CA ILE A 107 -4.52 1.69 -2.92
C ILE A 107 -3.41 2.53 -3.57
N GLY A 108 -2.52 1.86 -4.29
CA GLY A 108 -1.49 2.56 -5.05
C GLY A 108 -0.41 3.24 -4.21
N THR A 109 -0.25 2.92 -2.92
CA THR A 109 0.82 3.52 -2.08
C THR A 109 1.77 2.49 -1.46
N VAL A 110 1.28 1.34 -0.99
CA VAL A 110 2.11 0.27 -0.39
C VAL A 110 3.24 -0.20 -1.31
N GLN A 111 3.14 -0.09 -2.64
CA GLN A 111 4.24 -0.45 -3.54
C GLN A 111 5.47 0.47 -3.45
N TYR A 112 5.34 1.64 -2.81
CA TYR A 112 6.44 2.59 -2.57
C TYR A 112 7.17 2.36 -1.25
N LEU A 113 6.75 1.38 -0.44
CA LEU A 113 7.50 0.93 0.72
C LEU A 113 8.89 0.44 0.29
N GLN A 114 9.91 1.13 0.81
CA GLN A 114 11.32 0.80 0.61
C GLN A 114 11.62 -0.57 1.24
N PRO A 115 12.42 -1.42 0.57
CA PRO A 115 12.72 -2.77 1.07
C PRO A 115 13.18 -2.82 2.53
N GLU A 116 13.93 -1.81 2.96
CA GLU A 116 14.51 -1.69 4.29
C GLU A 116 13.44 -1.43 5.37
N ASN A 117 12.33 -0.79 5.00
CA ASN A 117 11.27 -0.40 5.94
C ASN A 117 10.07 -1.36 5.94
N ARG A 118 9.93 -2.21 4.92
CA ARG A 118 8.77 -3.09 4.73
C ARG A 118 8.42 -3.91 5.96
N ALA A 119 9.39 -4.63 6.52
CA ALA A 119 9.12 -5.52 7.64
C ALA A 119 8.56 -4.74 8.85
N ALA A 120 9.26 -3.69 9.25
CA ALA A 120 8.85 -2.84 10.37
C ALA A 120 7.47 -2.20 10.13
N GLN A 121 7.22 -1.68 8.92
CA GLN A 121 5.93 -1.04 8.60
C GLN A 121 4.77 -2.04 8.54
N PHE A 122 4.98 -3.23 7.97
CA PHE A 122 3.94 -4.26 7.97
C PHE A 122 3.65 -4.78 9.38
N ASP A 123 4.68 -4.96 10.22
CA ASP A 123 4.50 -5.35 11.61
C ASP A 123 3.70 -4.27 12.36
N HIS A 124 4.07 -2.99 12.20
CA HIS A 124 3.35 -1.86 12.77
C HIS A 124 1.89 -1.80 12.31
N PHE A 125 1.60 -1.84 11.00
CA PHE A 125 0.21 -1.81 10.51
C PHE A 125 -0.60 -3.00 11.00
N HIS A 126 0.03 -4.18 11.12
CA HIS A 126 -0.64 -5.36 11.67
C HIS A 126 -0.96 -5.19 13.16
N GLU A 127 -0.02 -4.69 13.96
CA GLU A 127 -0.22 -4.45 15.40
C GLU A 127 -1.21 -3.31 15.68
N ALA A 128 -1.20 -2.28 14.84
CA ALA A 128 -2.09 -1.13 14.94
C ALA A 128 -3.49 -1.39 14.35
N THR A 129 -3.75 -2.56 13.77
CA THR A 129 -5.08 -2.94 13.29
C THR A 129 -5.74 -3.92 14.28
N ARG A 130 -6.97 -3.64 14.72
CA ARG A 130 -7.70 -4.44 15.70
C ARG A 130 -7.81 -5.91 15.25
N PRO A 131 -7.56 -6.91 16.12
CA PRO A 131 -7.72 -8.32 15.77
C PRO A 131 -9.17 -8.62 15.34
N GLY A 132 -9.34 -9.14 14.12
CA GLY A 132 -10.66 -9.36 13.52
C GLY A 132 -11.01 -8.39 12.39
N ALA A 133 -10.33 -7.25 12.33
CA ALA A 133 -10.13 -6.54 11.07
C ALA A 133 -9.35 -7.47 10.13
N SER A 134 -9.77 -7.53 8.87
CA SER A 134 -9.21 -8.49 7.91
C SER A 134 -7.78 -8.11 7.50
N THR A 135 -6.77 -8.39 8.32
CA THR A 135 -5.38 -8.48 7.89
C THR A 135 -5.12 -9.88 7.32
N PRO A 136 -4.71 -10.03 6.04
CA PRO A 136 -4.35 -11.33 5.53
C PRO A 136 -3.10 -11.83 6.27
N SER A 137 -3.27 -12.87 7.07
CA SER A 137 -2.22 -13.48 7.89
C SER A 137 -0.92 -13.72 7.11
N SER A 138 0.20 -13.49 7.80
CA SER A 138 1.59 -13.35 7.34
C SER A 138 2.22 -14.50 6.52
N ARG A 139 1.44 -15.46 6.01
CA ARG A 139 1.96 -16.60 5.21
C ARG A 139 1.32 -16.76 3.84
N SER A 140 0.42 -15.87 3.40
CA SER A 140 -0.20 -16.01 2.08
C SER A 140 -0.41 -14.69 1.31
N TRP A 141 0.46 -13.71 1.49
CA TRP A 141 0.43 -12.53 0.60
C TRP A 141 1.19 -12.82 -0.71
N THR A 142 0.56 -13.60 -1.60
CA THR A 142 1.00 -13.68 -2.99
C THR A 142 0.44 -12.47 -3.72
N ILE A 143 1.28 -11.50 -4.04
CA ILE A 143 0.94 -10.38 -4.93
C ILE A 143 0.32 -10.97 -6.20
N PRO A 144 -0.95 -10.68 -6.54
CA PRO A 144 -1.50 -11.07 -7.83
C PRO A 144 -0.62 -10.43 -8.89
N ARG A 145 0.13 -11.24 -9.65
CA ARG A 145 0.77 -10.75 -10.87
C ARG A 145 -0.35 -10.21 -11.75
N PHE A 146 -0.48 -8.89 -11.82
CA PHE A 146 -1.42 -8.24 -12.70
C PHE A 146 -1.03 -8.59 -14.14
N ARG A 147 -1.64 -9.64 -14.66
CA ARG A 147 -1.47 -10.07 -16.04
C ARG A 147 -2.11 -8.98 -16.88
N ARG A 148 -1.30 -8.09 -17.45
CA ARG A 148 -1.71 -7.17 -18.52
C ARG A 148 -2.64 -7.93 -19.45
N ARG A 149 -3.92 -7.55 -19.48
CA ARG A 149 -4.83 -8.00 -20.54
C ARG A 149 -4.24 -7.43 -21.82
N ARG A 150 -3.63 -8.30 -22.64
CA ARG A 150 -3.40 -7.96 -24.04
C ARG A 150 -4.78 -7.77 -24.64
N THR A 151 -5.11 -6.54 -25.01
CA THR A 151 -6.19 -6.27 -25.96
C THR A 151 -5.88 -7.07 -27.21
N GLY A 152 -6.68 -8.11 -27.46
CA GLY A 152 -6.55 -8.94 -28.65
C GLY A 152 -6.94 -8.12 -29.86
N ALA A 153 -5.96 -7.74 -30.67
CA ALA A 153 -6.21 -7.43 -32.07
C ALA A 153 -6.49 -8.75 -32.78
N THR A 154 -7.73 -8.93 -33.21
CA THR A 154 -8.17 -10.06 -34.01
C THR A 154 -7.59 -9.93 -35.41
N THR A 155 -6.58 -10.74 -35.74
CA THR A 155 -6.25 -11.03 -37.15
C THR A 155 -6.22 -12.53 -37.33
N ASN A 156 -7.23 -13.03 -38.04
CA ASN A 156 -7.26 -14.37 -38.60
C ASN A 156 -6.07 -14.56 -39.55
N THR A 157 -5.27 -15.60 -39.33
CA THR A 157 -4.61 -16.30 -40.43
C THR A 157 -4.43 -17.77 -40.04
N SER A 158 -5.08 -18.62 -40.81
CA SER A 158 -4.97 -20.07 -40.82
C SER A 158 -3.58 -20.54 -41.29
N THR A 159 -3.08 -21.64 -40.71
CA THR A 159 -2.70 -22.90 -41.39
C THR A 159 -1.48 -23.63 -40.79
N SER A 160 -1.70 -24.95 -40.61
CA SER A 160 -0.80 -26.13 -40.59
C SER A 160 0.25 -26.41 -39.50
N ARG A 161 -0.09 -27.43 -38.69
CA ARG A 161 0.64 -28.70 -38.34
C ARG A 161 2.16 -28.83 -38.54
N ALA A 162 2.85 -29.26 -37.47
CA ALA A 162 3.74 -30.43 -37.32
C ALA A 162 4.25 -30.45 -35.86
N ASN A 163 3.93 -31.40 -34.96
CA ASN A 163 4.37 -32.79 -34.73
C ASN A 163 5.86 -33.02 -34.42
N SER A 164 6.10 -33.95 -33.46
CA SER A 164 7.37 -34.56 -32.99
C SER A 164 8.17 -33.72 -31.97
N GLY A 165 8.73 -34.20 -30.86
CA GLY A 165 8.98 -35.55 -30.32
C GLY A 165 10.28 -35.49 -29.46
N ALA A 166 10.44 -36.46 -28.54
CA ALA A 166 11.68 -36.87 -27.84
C ALA A 166 12.03 -36.27 -26.44
N THR A 167 11.70 -37.05 -25.40
CA THR A 167 12.59 -37.90 -24.55
C THR A 167 13.92 -37.35 -23.96
N THR A 168 13.97 -37.38 -22.62
CA THR A 168 15.05 -37.77 -21.67
C THR A 168 16.48 -37.27 -21.87
N THR A 169 17.10 -36.69 -20.82
CA THR A 169 18.36 -37.20 -20.22
C THR A 169 18.72 -36.47 -18.91
N THR A 170 19.09 -37.31 -17.96
CA THR A 170 19.69 -37.15 -16.63
C THR A 170 20.97 -36.31 -16.63
N GLY A 171 21.22 -35.56 -15.55
CA GLY A 171 22.50 -34.87 -15.35
C GLY A 171 22.72 -34.46 -13.89
N THR A 172 23.34 -35.35 -13.11
CA THR A 172 23.85 -35.09 -11.76
C THR A 172 25.20 -34.39 -11.84
N CYS A 173 25.39 -33.29 -11.12
CA CYS A 173 26.66 -32.57 -10.97
C CYS A 173 26.47 -31.48 -9.89
N TRP A 174 27.35 -31.13 -8.98
CA TRP A 174 28.53 -31.70 -8.34
C TRP A 174 28.70 -30.85 -7.07
N THR A 175 29.29 -31.44 -6.04
CA THR A 175 29.62 -30.77 -4.78
C THR A 175 30.54 -29.56 -4.99
N SER A 176 30.32 -28.46 -4.26
CA SER A 176 31.45 -27.78 -3.61
C SER A 176 31.02 -26.96 -2.38
N ARG A 177 31.80 -27.20 -1.34
CA ARG A 177 31.83 -26.60 -0.02
C ARG A 177 32.53 -25.24 -0.13
N ARG A 178 32.00 -24.20 0.52
CA ARG A 178 32.89 -23.16 1.06
C ARG A 178 32.37 -22.61 2.37
N SER A 179 33.29 -22.59 3.30
CA SER A 179 33.22 -22.15 4.68
C SER A 179 33.82 -20.74 4.77
N SER A 180 33.22 -19.87 5.57
CA SER A 180 33.85 -18.69 6.20
C SER A 180 32.75 -17.99 7.01
N SER A 181 32.64 -18.28 8.31
CA SER A 181 33.33 -17.60 9.43
C SER A 181 32.62 -16.31 9.84
N THR A 182 31.72 -16.49 10.80
CA THR A 182 31.03 -15.48 11.61
C THR A 182 32.03 -14.70 12.46
N THR A 183 31.91 -13.38 12.52
CA THR A 183 32.56 -12.53 13.53
C THR A 183 31.56 -11.46 13.94
N THR A 184 31.19 -11.46 15.23
CA THR A 184 30.39 -10.45 15.93
C THR A 184 30.75 -10.56 17.43
N PRO A 185 30.45 -9.56 18.29
CA PRO A 185 31.03 -8.21 18.39
C PRO A 185 31.47 -7.87 19.83
N ALA A 186 32.05 -6.68 20.06
CA ALA A 186 32.03 -5.91 21.31
C ALA A 186 32.84 -4.62 21.08
N ALA A 187 32.62 -3.44 21.66
CA ALA A 187 31.59 -2.83 22.48
C ALA A 187 31.95 -1.33 22.53
N ASN A 188 30.95 -0.44 22.56
CA ASN A 188 31.12 0.96 22.94
C ASN A 188 30.99 1.09 24.47
N PRO A 189 31.65 2.07 25.11
CA PRO A 189 30.83 3.13 25.71
C PRO A 189 31.46 4.55 25.73
N THR A 190 30.58 5.52 25.43
CA THR A 190 30.36 6.87 26.04
C THR A 190 31.53 7.76 26.49
N GLY A 191 31.54 9.01 26.02
CA GLY A 191 32.27 10.14 26.61
C GLY A 191 31.89 11.51 26.02
N THR A 192 31.22 12.33 26.83
CA THR A 192 30.65 13.68 26.66
C THR A 192 31.58 14.76 26.04
N PRO A 193 31.07 15.77 25.29
CA PRO A 193 31.88 16.93 24.87
C PRO A 193 31.84 18.08 25.90
N PRO A 194 32.90 18.89 26.05
CA PRO A 194 32.86 20.11 26.84
C PRO A 194 32.35 21.32 26.04
N LYS A 195 31.64 22.21 26.74
CA LYS A 195 31.28 23.57 26.35
C LYS A 195 32.47 24.53 26.55
N SER A 196 32.69 25.42 25.58
CA SER A 196 33.09 26.82 25.77
C SER A 196 33.07 27.52 24.43
#